data_AF-A0A6V7LVT5-F1
#
_entry.id   AF-A0A6V7LVT5-F1
#
_cell.length_a   1.000
_cell.length_b   1.000
_cell.length_c   1.000
_cell.angle_alpha   90.00
_cell.angle_beta   90.00
_cell.angle_gamma   90.00
#
_symmetry.space_group_name_H-M   'P 1'
#
loop_
_entity.id
_entity.type
_entity.pdbx_description
1 polymer ?
#
loop_
_entity_poly.entity_id
_entity_poly.type
_entity_poly.pdbx_seq_one_letter_code
_entity_poly.pdbx_strand_id
1 'polypeptide(L)' 'AHPQSQITRLVWLDEETLISVGQDCNTKMWRVEKI' A
#
# COMPACT_ATOMS: atom_id res chain seq x y z
N ALA A 1 -9.73 4.46 -2.26
CA ALA A 1 -8.77 5.52 -2.65
C ALA A 1 -7.65 5.04 -3.61
N HIS A 2 -7.58 3.75 -3.93
CA HIS A 2 -7.42 3.26 -5.31
C HIS A 2 -8.77 2.66 -5.75
N PRO A 3 -9.85 3.46 -5.90
CA PRO A 3 -11.12 2.88 -6.33
C PRO A 3 -10.92 2.42 -7.78
N GLN A 4 -11.18 1.14 -8.06
CA GLN A 4 -11.14 0.57 -9.41
C GLN A 4 -9.76 0.52 -10.10
N SER A 5 -8.66 0.73 -9.37
CA SER A 5 -7.30 0.60 -9.89
C SER A 5 -6.58 -0.57 -9.22
N GLN A 6 -5.95 -1.43 -10.03
CA GLN A 6 -5.20 -2.58 -9.53
C GLN A 6 -3.92 -2.11 -8.81
N ILE A 7 -3.69 -2.65 -7.60
CA ILE A 7 -2.41 -2.52 -6.91
C ILE A 7 -1.42 -3.44 -7.62
N THR A 8 -0.32 -2.89 -8.11
CA THR A 8 0.69 -3.63 -8.89
C THR A 8 1.88 -4.06 -8.04
N ARG A 9 2.10 -3.40 -6.90
CA ARG A 9 3.17 -3.77 -5.97
C ARG A 9 2.83 -3.37 -4.55
N LEU A 10 3.25 -4.25 -3.64
CA LEU A 10 3.21 -4.06 -2.20
C LEU A 10 4.61 -4.30 -1.66
N VAL A 11 5.07 -3.45 -0.75
CA VAL A 11 6.33 -3.64 -0.05
C VAL A 11 6.17 -3.25 1.42
N TRP A 12 6.76 -4.05 2.30
CA TRP A 12 6.92 -3.67 3.70
C TRP A 12 8.12 -2.75 3.83
N LEU A 13 7.91 -1.58 4.45
CA LEU A 13 9.01 -0.68 4.79
C LEU A 13 9.65 -1.11 6.12
N ASP A 14 8.81 -1.53 7.06
CA ASP A 14 9.18 -2.04 8.38
C ASP A 14 8.10 -3.02 8.88
N GLU A 15 8.16 -3.45 10.13
CA GLU A 15 7.22 -4.43 10.70
C GLU A 15 5.77 -3.92 10.87
N GLU A 16 5.56 -2.61 10.77
CA GLU A 16 4.27 -1.96 11.01
C GLU A 16 3.81 -1.11 9.83
N THR A 17 4.65 -0.90 8.81
CA THR A 17 4.39 -0.01 7.69
C THR A 17 4.40 -0.77 6.37
N LEU A 18 3.24 -0.80 5.72
CA LEU A 18 3.04 -1.36 4.39
C LEU A 18 2.87 -0.22 3.38
N ILE A 19 3.55 -0.33 2.24
CA ILE A 19 3.42 0.61 1.12
C ILE A 19 2.77 -0.11 -0.06
N SER A 20 1.76 0.52 -0.66
CA SER A 20 1.12 0.06 -1.89
C SER A 20 1.29 1.05 -3.02
N VAL A 21 1.54 0.56 -4.23
CA VAL A 21 1.54 1.35 -5.45
C VAL A 21 0.57 0.77 -6.47
N GLY A 22 -0.14 1.63 -7.20
CA GLY A 22 -1.18 1.25 -8.16
C GLY A 22 -0.96 1.80 -9.56
N GLN A 23 -1.76 1.32 -10.51
CA GLN A 23 -1.77 1.81 -11.90
C GLN A 23 -2.24 3.26 -12.03
N ASP A 24 -2.93 3.76 -11.01
CA ASP A 24 -3.31 5.17 -10.89
C ASP A 24 -2.14 6.08 -10.52
N CYS A 25 -0.90 5.56 -10.54
CA CYS A 25 0.32 6.27 -10.19
C CYS A 25 0.31 6.82 -8.75
N ASN A 26 -0.58 6.31 -7.89
CA ASN A 26 -0.62 6.69 -6.49
C ASN A 26 0.26 5.73 -5.66
N THR A 27 0.90 6.31 -4.64
CA THR A 27 1.56 5.56 -3.57
C THR A 27 0.79 5.79 -2.27
N LYS A 28 0.51 4.73 -1.52
CA LYS A 28 -0.14 4.82 -0.22
C LYS A 28 0.66 4.09 0.83
N MET A 29 0.69 4.68 2.02
CA MET A 29 1.31 4.11 3.21
C MET A 29 0.21 3.71 4.19
N TRP A 30 0.35 2.53 4.76
CA TRP A 30 -0.59 1.91 5.68
C TRP A 30 0.18 1.56 6.95
N ARG A 31 -0.33 1.96 8.11
CA ARG A 31 0.11 1.37 9.38
C ARG A 31 -0.74 0.14 9.65
N VAL A 32 -0.07 -1.00 9.80
CA VAL A 32 -0.67 -2.28 10.14
C VAL A 32 -0.35 -2.55 11.59
N GLU A 33 -1.36 -2.46 12.44
CA GLU A 33 -1.25 -2.79 13.86
C GLU A 33 -1.28 -4.32 14.02
N LYS A 34 -0.38 -4.85 14.86
CA LYS A 34 -0.40 -6.28 15.24
C LYS A 34 -1.61 -6.55 16.13
N ILE A 35 -2.32 -7.64 15.86
CA ILE A 35 -3.51 -8.10 16.61
C ILE A 35 -3.06 -8.85 17.87
#